data_AF-A0A5B9DN92-F1
#
_entry.id   AF-A0A5B9DN92-F1
#
_cell.length_a   1.000
_cell.length_b   1.000
_cell.length_c   1.000
_cell.angle_alpha   90.00
_cell.angle_beta   90.00
_cell.angle_gamma   90.00
#
_symmetry.space_group_name_H-M   'P 1'
#
loop_
_entity.id
_entity.type
_entity.pdbx_description
1 polymer ?
#
loop_
_entity_poly.entity_id
_entity_poly.type
_entity_poly.pdbx_seq_one_letter_code
_entity_poly.pdbx_strand_id
1 'polypeptide(L)'
;MQRIAKIIRVAAMTAAAVLAASSVSSVASAQDAKATYEQSQVDAGFKVFKGSDCAGCHGWAGNGQKIGENPDGPSLRSIDMDDAVLKETILCGRPGTNMPSHDPKAYTDDRCYGMDAAAAEGMTPHKGKPMTSDQADDLVAYIQTELVGKSDKPTLEECQKYYGKKPVCNAYK
;
A
#
# COMPACT_ATOMS: atom_id res chain seq x y z
N MET A 1 34.62 59.80 -65.06
CA MET A 1 34.44 61.23 -64.67
C MET A 1 32.98 61.42 -64.25
N GLN A 2 32.74 62.35 -63.30
CA GLN A 2 31.44 62.71 -62.66
C GLN A 2 30.86 61.71 -61.65
N ARG A 3 30.20 62.10 -60.56
CA ARG A 3 30.27 63.20 -59.56
C ARG A 3 29.10 62.89 -58.61
N ILE A 4 29.39 62.76 -57.32
CA ILE A 4 28.61 63.20 -56.13
C ILE A 4 27.08 63.40 -56.29
N ALA A 5 26.26 62.76 -55.45
CA ALA A 5 25.33 63.43 -54.52
C ALA A 5 24.49 62.46 -53.65
N LYS A 6 24.43 62.77 -52.34
CA LYS A 6 23.44 62.30 -51.35
C LYS A 6 22.01 62.64 -51.79
N ILE A 7 21.01 61.83 -51.39
CA ILE A 7 19.75 62.30 -50.80
C ILE A 7 19.15 61.18 -49.92
N ILE A 8 18.72 61.63 -48.74
CA ILE A 8 18.05 60.93 -47.64
C ILE A 8 16.58 60.68 -48.00
N ARG A 9 16.00 59.55 -47.56
CA ARG A 9 14.71 59.52 -46.84
C ARG A 9 14.39 58.14 -46.28
N VAL A 10 14.17 58.17 -44.96
CA VAL A 10 13.68 57.10 -44.10
C VAL A 10 12.27 56.70 -44.53
N ALA A 11 12.02 55.40 -44.62
CA ALA A 11 10.70 54.84 -44.41
C ALA A 11 10.87 53.53 -43.64
N ALA A 12 10.60 53.60 -42.34
CA ALA A 12 10.44 52.43 -41.50
C ALA A 12 9.21 51.65 -41.97
N MET A 13 9.39 50.37 -42.28
CA MET A 13 8.31 49.40 -42.34
C MET A 13 8.72 48.19 -41.49
N THR A 14 7.99 48.07 -40.40
CA THR A 14 8.01 47.02 -39.39
C THR A 14 7.45 45.70 -39.94
N ALA A 15 7.81 44.62 -39.24
CA ALA A 15 7.24 43.25 -39.24
C ALA A 15 7.92 42.28 -40.22
N ALA A 16 8.30 41.05 -39.85
CA ALA A 16 8.03 40.26 -38.66
C ALA A 16 9.19 39.26 -38.44
N ALA A 17 9.70 39.17 -37.20
CA ALA A 17 10.58 38.07 -36.81
C ALA A 17 9.69 36.91 -36.33
N VAL A 18 9.55 35.88 -37.17
CA VAL A 18 8.93 34.61 -36.77
C VAL A 18 9.96 33.85 -35.93
N LEU A 19 9.90 34.01 -34.61
CA LEU A 19 10.59 33.14 -33.67
C LEU A 19 9.71 31.91 -33.43
N ALA A 20 9.96 30.84 -34.19
CA ALA A 20 9.42 29.52 -33.89
C ALA A 20 10.08 28.99 -32.61
N ALA A 21 9.45 29.24 -31.46
CA ALA A 21 9.81 28.60 -30.21
C ALA A 21 9.15 27.22 -30.16
N SER A 22 9.94 26.17 -30.44
CA SER A 22 9.53 24.78 -30.23
C SER A 22 9.44 24.51 -28.73
N SER A 23 8.24 24.58 -28.18
CA SER A 23 7.94 24.15 -26.82
C SER A 23 8.04 22.62 -26.75
N VAL A 24 9.16 22.10 -26.26
CA VAL A 24 9.25 20.73 -25.77
C VAL A 24 8.41 20.63 -24.50
N SER A 25 7.21 20.07 -24.63
CA SER A 25 6.38 19.68 -23.49
C SER A 25 7.10 18.56 -22.76
N SER A 26 7.69 18.88 -21.61
CA SER A 26 8.12 17.88 -20.64
C SER A 26 6.88 17.16 -20.14
N VAL A 27 6.63 15.95 -20.65
CA VAL A 27 5.74 14.99 -19.98
C VAL A 27 6.45 14.58 -18.69
N ALA A 28 6.00 15.14 -17.56
CA ALA A 28 6.36 14.61 -16.26
C ALA A 28 5.78 13.21 -16.17
N SER A 29 6.63 12.20 -16.20
CA SER A 29 6.24 10.83 -15.88
C SER A 29 5.61 10.83 -14.49
N ALA A 30 4.33 10.46 -14.40
CA ALA A 30 3.72 10.04 -13.16
C ALA A 30 4.44 8.75 -12.73
N GLN A 31 5.55 8.89 -12.02
CA GLN A 31 6.13 7.78 -11.31
C GLN A 31 5.15 7.44 -10.19
N ASP A 32 4.73 6.18 -10.15
CA ASP A 32 3.94 5.57 -9.09
C ASP A 32 4.48 5.98 -7.72
N ALA A 33 3.90 7.04 -7.15
CA ALA A 33 4.15 7.39 -5.77
C ALA A 33 3.43 6.34 -4.94
N LYS A 34 4.17 5.31 -4.48
CA LYS A 34 3.70 4.44 -3.40
C LYS A 34 3.16 5.36 -2.30
N ALA A 35 1.92 5.13 -1.86
CA ALA A 35 1.31 5.94 -0.82
C ALA A 35 2.27 6.06 0.37
N THR A 36 2.62 7.30 0.74
CA THR A 36 3.39 7.56 1.96
C THR A 36 2.40 7.62 3.10
N TYR A 37 2.46 6.65 4.01
CA TYR A 37 1.61 6.64 5.20
C TYR A 37 2.23 7.44 6.33
N GLU A 38 1.39 8.08 7.12
CA GLU A 38 1.82 8.74 8.35
C GLU A 38 2.30 7.71 9.38
N GLN A 39 3.36 8.03 10.13
CA GLN A 39 3.90 7.10 11.12
C GLN A 39 2.86 6.71 12.20
N SER A 40 1.96 7.64 12.55
CA SER A 40 0.85 7.36 13.48
C SER A 40 -0.11 6.30 12.95
N GLN A 41 -0.34 6.28 11.63
CA GLN A 41 -1.16 5.29 10.94
C GLN A 41 -0.49 3.91 10.98
N VAL A 42 0.80 3.86 10.66
CA VAL A 42 1.62 2.64 10.74
C VAL A 42 1.65 2.07 12.18
N ASP A 43 1.81 2.93 13.19
CA ASP A 43 1.82 2.54 14.59
C ASP A 43 0.44 2.04 15.08
N ALA A 44 -0.64 2.63 14.57
CA ALA A 44 -2.00 2.14 14.82
C ALA A 44 -2.21 0.76 14.18
N GLY A 45 -1.78 0.58 12.93
CA GLY A 45 -1.85 -0.68 12.20
C GLY A 45 -1.08 -1.81 12.87
N PHE A 46 0.09 -1.50 13.43
CA PHE A 46 0.87 -2.46 14.22
C PHE A 46 0.08 -2.98 15.43
N LYS A 47 -0.68 -2.11 16.12
CA LYS A 47 -1.54 -2.53 17.25
C LYS A 47 -2.69 -3.41 16.76
N VAL A 48 -3.25 -3.12 15.59
CA VAL A 48 -4.29 -3.94 14.97
C VAL A 48 -3.74 -5.33 14.63
N PHE A 49 -2.59 -5.41 13.96
CA PHE A 49 -1.92 -6.67 13.59
C PHE A 49 -1.68 -7.57 14.80
N LYS A 50 -1.13 -7.00 15.88
CA LYS A 50 -0.86 -7.73 17.13
C LYS A 50 -2.13 -8.09 17.91
N GLY A 51 -3.16 -7.24 17.84
CA GLY A 51 -4.37 -7.36 18.64
C GLY A 51 -5.52 -8.13 17.98
N SER A 52 -5.40 -8.51 16.70
CA SER A 52 -6.45 -9.18 15.91
C SER A 52 -6.03 -10.57 15.42
N ASP A 53 -5.01 -11.15 16.06
CA ASP A 53 -4.46 -12.48 15.82
C ASP A 53 -3.94 -12.75 14.39
N CYS A 54 -3.64 -11.69 13.63
CA CYS A 54 -3.04 -11.80 12.29
C CYS A 54 -1.71 -12.57 12.36
N ALA A 55 -0.90 -12.26 13.39
CA ALA A 55 0.36 -12.93 13.67
C ALA A 55 0.22 -14.43 13.99
N GLY A 56 -0.97 -14.90 14.41
CA GLY A 56 -1.21 -16.30 14.69
C GLY A 56 -0.97 -17.17 13.46
N CYS A 57 -1.51 -16.77 12.31
CA CYS A 57 -1.36 -17.49 11.04
C CYS A 57 -0.18 -16.95 10.20
N HIS A 58 0.01 -15.63 10.15
CA HIS A 58 1.02 -14.99 9.31
C HIS A 58 2.39 -14.82 9.97
N GLY A 59 2.51 -15.23 11.23
CA GLY A 59 3.70 -15.08 12.05
C GLY A 59 3.87 -13.67 12.63
N TRP A 60 4.53 -13.58 13.78
CA TRP A 60 4.77 -12.30 14.47
C TRP A 60 5.53 -11.29 13.59
N ALA A 61 6.35 -11.79 12.66
CA ALA A 61 7.17 -11.01 11.76
C ALA A 61 6.50 -10.83 10.37
N GLY A 62 5.29 -11.37 10.16
CA GLY A 62 4.62 -11.41 8.87
C GLY A 62 5.28 -12.33 7.84
N ASN A 63 6.18 -13.23 8.25
CA ASN A 63 6.96 -14.10 7.36
C ASN A 63 6.31 -15.49 7.13
N GLY A 64 5.04 -15.66 7.50
CA GLY A 64 4.30 -16.93 7.34
C GLY A 64 4.66 -18.01 8.35
N GLN A 65 5.53 -17.72 9.32
CA GLN A 65 5.88 -18.66 10.39
C GLN A 65 4.83 -18.57 11.50
N LYS A 66 3.78 -19.39 11.40
CA LYS A 66 2.66 -19.41 12.35
C LYS A 66 3.08 -19.55 13.81
N ILE A 67 2.18 -19.14 14.70
CA ILE A 67 2.32 -19.28 16.15
C ILE A 67 1.33 -20.31 16.66
N GLY A 68 1.82 -21.31 17.38
CA GLY A 68 1.00 -22.36 17.99
C GLY A 68 0.31 -23.25 16.95
N GLU A 69 -0.94 -23.61 17.23
CA GLU A 69 -1.73 -24.58 16.44
C GLU A 69 -2.54 -23.93 15.30
N ASN A 70 -2.29 -22.66 15.00
CA ASN A 70 -2.96 -21.97 13.90
C ASN A 70 -2.70 -22.67 12.54
N PRO A 71 -3.58 -22.50 11.54
CA PRO A 71 -3.27 -22.91 10.18
C PRO A 71 -2.14 -22.04 9.61
N ASP A 72 -1.46 -22.56 8.58
CA ASP A 72 -0.38 -21.82 7.92
C ASP A 72 -0.96 -20.67 7.10
N GLY A 73 -0.51 -19.44 7.37
CA GLY A 73 -0.79 -18.26 6.55
C GLY A 73 0.38 -17.98 5.60
N PRO A 74 0.13 -17.37 4.43
CA PRO A 74 1.20 -16.95 3.53
C PRO A 74 2.08 -15.86 4.17
N SER A 75 3.33 -15.76 3.70
CA SER A 75 4.22 -14.65 4.06
C SER A 75 3.67 -13.33 3.51
N LEU A 76 3.36 -12.40 4.42
CA LEU A 76 2.98 -11.03 4.10
C LEU A 76 4.17 -10.20 3.59
N ARG A 77 5.41 -10.70 3.74
CA ARG A 77 6.60 -10.03 3.19
C ARG A 77 6.69 -10.12 1.67
N SER A 78 6.02 -11.11 1.08
CA SER A 78 6.07 -11.43 -0.36
C SER A 78 4.79 -11.13 -1.14
N ILE A 79 3.78 -10.53 -0.49
CA ILE A 79 2.53 -10.21 -1.20
C ILE A 79 2.75 -9.06 -2.18
N ASP A 80 2.05 -9.15 -3.31
CA ASP A 80 1.96 -8.12 -4.32
C ASP A 80 0.48 -7.76 -4.48
N MET A 81 0.02 -6.85 -3.62
CA MET A 81 -1.37 -6.39 -3.57
C MET A 81 -1.38 -4.88 -3.39
N ASP A 82 -2.26 -4.20 -4.12
CA ASP A 82 -2.57 -2.81 -3.83
C ASP A 82 -3.36 -2.67 -2.53
N ASP A 83 -3.45 -1.44 -2.03
CA ASP A 83 -4.07 -1.12 -0.75
C ASP A 83 -5.56 -1.47 -0.71
N ALA A 84 -6.28 -1.26 -1.81
CA ALA A 84 -7.71 -1.49 -1.88
C ALA A 84 -8.01 -3.00 -1.84
N VAL A 85 -7.25 -3.79 -2.59
CA VAL A 85 -7.33 -5.26 -2.59
C VAL A 85 -6.94 -5.81 -1.22
N LEU A 86 -5.86 -5.30 -0.61
CA LEU A 86 -5.45 -5.73 0.72
C LEU A 86 -6.51 -5.39 1.78
N LYS A 87 -7.09 -4.19 1.71
CA LYS A 87 -8.17 -3.76 2.60
C LYS A 87 -9.42 -4.62 2.45
N GLU A 88 -9.86 -4.87 1.21
CA GLU A 88 -10.99 -5.77 0.94
C GLU A 88 -10.70 -7.16 1.49
N THR A 89 -9.48 -7.67 1.28
CA THR A 89 -9.05 -8.97 1.80
C THR A 89 -9.12 -9.05 3.33
N ILE A 90 -8.70 -8.00 4.03
CA ILE A 90 -8.77 -7.92 5.50
C ILE A 90 -10.23 -7.86 5.96
N LEU A 91 -11.04 -6.97 5.39
CA LEU A 91 -12.41 -6.76 5.84
C LEU A 91 -13.32 -7.95 5.52
N CYS A 92 -13.19 -8.51 4.31
CA CYS A 92 -14.04 -9.58 3.83
C CYS A 92 -13.50 -10.97 4.14
N GLY A 93 -12.25 -11.09 4.60
CA GLY A 93 -11.57 -12.38 4.69
C GLY A 93 -11.33 -12.98 3.32
N ARG A 94 -10.91 -14.24 3.25
CA ARG A 94 -10.71 -14.95 1.97
C ARG A 94 -11.65 -16.14 1.87
N PRO A 95 -12.69 -16.07 1.02
CA PRO A 95 -13.62 -17.17 0.80
C PRO A 95 -12.94 -18.50 0.53
N GLY A 96 -13.45 -19.58 1.13
CA GLY A 96 -12.90 -20.93 0.99
C GLY A 96 -11.57 -21.17 1.72
N THR A 97 -11.14 -20.23 2.59
CA THR A 97 -9.91 -20.37 3.39
C THR A 97 -10.19 -20.17 4.88
N ASN A 98 -9.15 -20.34 5.70
CA ASN A 98 -9.21 -20.04 7.13
C ASN A 98 -8.99 -18.54 7.46
N MET A 99 -8.81 -17.65 6.49
CA MET A 99 -8.66 -16.22 6.80
C MET A 99 -10.04 -15.62 7.10
N PRO A 100 -10.30 -15.14 8.34
CA PRO A 100 -11.61 -14.64 8.74
C PRO A 100 -11.97 -13.30 8.09
N SER A 101 -13.26 -12.99 8.06
CA SER A 101 -13.74 -11.62 7.78
C SER A 101 -13.70 -10.77 9.05
N HIS A 102 -13.25 -9.53 8.95
CA HIS A 102 -13.18 -8.57 10.06
C HIS A 102 -14.23 -7.45 10.00
N ASP A 103 -14.89 -7.22 8.86
CA ASP A 103 -16.06 -6.35 8.79
C ASP A 103 -17.28 -7.06 9.43
N PRO A 104 -17.90 -6.47 10.48
CA PRO A 104 -19.14 -6.99 11.07
C PRO A 104 -20.26 -7.22 10.05
N LYS A 105 -20.26 -6.46 8.96
CA LYS A 105 -21.25 -6.52 7.88
C LYS A 105 -20.73 -7.19 6.61
N ALA A 106 -19.60 -7.90 6.64
CA ALA A 106 -19.14 -8.65 5.48
C ALA A 106 -20.23 -9.65 5.02
N TYR A 107 -20.51 -9.64 3.71
CA TYR A 107 -21.51 -10.46 3.00
C TYR A 107 -22.99 -10.20 3.35
N THR A 108 -23.31 -9.13 4.09
CA THR A 108 -24.74 -8.71 4.23
C THR A 108 -25.27 -8.01 2.99
N ASP A 109 -24.36 -7.56 2.13
CA ASP A 109 -24.54 -7.00 0.80
C ASP A 109 -23.35 -7.44 -0.06
N ASP A 110 -23.26 -6.94 -1.30
CA ASP A 110 -22.30 -7.36 -2.32
C ASP A 110 -20.93 -6.66 -2.26
N ARG A 111 -20.64 -5.88 -1.21
CA ARG A 111 -19.36 -5.14 -1.12
C ARG A 111 -18.12 -6.03 -1.07
N CYS A 112 -18.28 -7.30 -0.69
CA CYS A 112 -17.18 -8.25 -0.54
C CYS A 112 -17.04 -9.09 -1.79
N TYR A 113 -16.07 -8.76 -2.65
CA TYR A 113 -15.81 -9.47 -3.91
C TYR A 113 -17.01 -9.52 -4.87
N GLY A 114 -17.98 -8.60 -4.74
CA GLY A 114 -19.24 -8.66 -5.48
C GLY A 114 -20.18 -9.78 -5.01
N MET A 115 -19.98 -10.31 -3.81
CA MET A 115 -20.70 -11.47 -3.26
C MET A 115 -21.51 -11.08 -2.03
N ASP A 116 -22.79 -11.43 -2.02
CA ASP A 116 -23.62 -11.45 -0.82
C ASP A 116 -23.55 -12.83 -0.13
N ALA A 117 -24.34 -13.02 0.92
CA ALA A 117 -24.39 -14.27 1.67
C ALA A 117 -24.81 -15.48 0.82
N ALA A 118 -25.67 -15.29 -0.18
CA ALA A 118 -26.11 -16.37 -1.06
C ALA A 118 -25.00 -16.75 -2.04
N ALA A 119 -24.32 -15.76 -2.63
CA ALA A 119 -23.20 -16.01 -3.52
C ALA A 119 -21.99 -16.65 -2.81
N ALA A 120 -21.79 -16.34 -1.52
CA ALA A 120 -20.69 -16.87 -0.71
C ALA A 120 -20.98 -18.24 -0.06
N GLU A 121 -22.16 -18.83 -0.28
CA GLU A 121 -22.58 -20.06 0.39
C GLU A 121 -21.54 -21.20 0.25
N GLY A 122 -21.21 -21.86 1.38
CA GLY A 122 -20.19 -22.90 1.45
C GLY A 122 -18.73 -22.40 1.46
N MET A 123 -18.51 -21.10 1.22
CA MET A 123 -17.19 -20.47 1.22
C MET A 123 -17.11 -19.28 2.18
N THR A 124 -18.19 -18.91 2.86
CA THR A 124 -18.25 -17.76 3.78
C THR A 124 -17.15 -17.83 4.84
N PRO A 125 -16.24 -16.84 4.88
CA PRO A 125 -15.25 -16.74 5.93
C PRO A 125 -15.89 -16.68 7.32
N HIS A 126 -15.28 -17.36 8.29
CA HIS A 126 -15.69 -17.21 9.68
C HIS A 126 -15.41 -15.79 10.18
N LYS A 127 -16.08 -15.37 11.27
CA LYS A 127 -15.91 -14.02 11.82
C LYS A 127 -14.66 -13.94 12.71
N GLY A 128 -13.80 -12.98 12.40
CA GLY A 128 -12.64 -12.62 13.22
C GLY A 128 -12.99 -11.52 14.22
N LYS A 129 -11.96 -10.90 14.80
CA LYS A 129 -12.15 -9.71 15.63
C LYS A 129 -12.73 -8.56 14.79
N PRO A 130 -13.85 -7.94 15.19
CA PRO A 130 -14.47 -6.89 14.40
C PRO A 130 -13.54 -5.67 14.25
N MET A 131 -13.55 -5.07 13.06
CA MET A 131 -12.68 -3.95 12.68
C MET A 131 -13.48 -2.88 11.91
N THR A 132 -13.14 -1.60 12.13
CA THR A 132 -13.66 -0.50 11.31
C THR A 132 -12.88 -0.36 9.99
N SER A 133 -13.44 0.38 9.02
CA SER A 133 -12.72 0.74 7.79
C SER A 133 -11.37 1.41 8.10
N ASP A 134 -11.35 2.38 9.01
CA ASP A 134 -10.14 3.13 9.35
C ASP A 134 -9.06 2.24 9.99
N GLN A 135 -9.47 1.29 10.85
CA GLN A 135 -8.54 0.32 11.41
C GLN A 135 -7.96 -0.62 10.34
N ALA A 136 -8.73 -0.92 9.28
CA ALA A 136 -8.22 -1.68 8.14
C ALA A 136 -7.24 -0.84 7.31
N ASP A 137 -7.50 0.46 7.12
CA ASP A 137 -6.56 1.39 6.49
C ASP A 137 -5.25 1.50 7.28
N ASP A 138 -5.33 1.58 8.60
CA ASP A 138 -4.17 1.56 9.50
C ASP A 138 -3.37 0.26 9.33
N LEU A 139 -4.06 -0.88 9.30
CA LEU A 139 -3.43 -2.19 9.12
C LEU A 139 -2.74 -2.31 7.75
N VAL A 140 -3.37 -1.84 6.68
CA VAL A 140 -2.77 -1.78 5.34
C VAL A 140 -1.49 -0.96 5.36
N ALA A 141 -1.52 0.23 5.97
CA ALA A 141 -0.34 1.09 6.11
C ALA A 141 0.81 0.37 6.81
N TYR A 142 0.52 -0.35 7.89
CA TYR A 142 1.51 -1.17 8.59
C TYR A 142 2.07 -2.28 7.70
N ILE A 143 1.22 -3.09 7.05
CA ILE A 143 1.67 -4.21 6.22
C ILE A 143 2.56 -3.70 5.07
N GLN A 144 2.11 -2.67 4.36
CA GLN A 144 2.80 -2.10 3.20
C GLN A 144 4.13 -1.42 3.57
N THR A 145 4.24 -0.89 4.79
CA THR A 145 5.44 -0.15 5.23
C THR A 145 6.44 -1.06 5.94
N GLU A 146 5.94 -1.98 6.76
CA GLU A 146 6.75 -2.71 7.74
C GLU A 146 6.91 -4.19 7.44
N LEU A 147 6.17 -4.77 6.49
CA LEU A 147 6.26 -6.19 6.17
C LEU A 147 6.66 -6.42 4.71
N VAL A 148 5.93 -5.83 3.76
CA VAL A 148 6.14 -6.05 2.32
C VAL A 148 7.56 -5.71 1.91
N GLY A 149 8.20 -6.61 1.17
CA GLY A 149 9.56 -6.45 0.63
C GLY A 149 10.69 -6.75 1.62
N LYS A 150 10.40 -7.04 2.89
CA LYS A 150 11.44 -7.44 3.86
C LYS A 150 11.90 -8.88 3.64
N SER A 151 13.15 -9.19 4.01
CA SER A 151 13.72 -10.55 4.00
C SER A 151 12.88 -11.53 4.83
N ASP A 152 12.77 -12.82 4.52
CA ASP A 152 12.00 -13.77 5.37
C ASP A 152 12.61 -14.02 6.75
N LYS A 153 13.90 -13.69 6.94
CA LYS A 153 14.61 -13.82 8.22
C LYS A 153 14.36 -12.59 9.09
N PRO A 154 13.65 -12.71 10.24
CA PRO A 154 13.40 -11.56 11.09
C PRO A 154 14.67 -11.04 11.77
N THR A 155 14.71 -9.75 12.10
CA THR A 155 15.85 -9.12 12.77
C THR A 155 15.64 -8.98 14.28
N LEU A 156 16.73 -8.69 15.02
CA LEU A 156 16.66 -8.32 16.43
C LEU A 156 15.74 -7.12 16.68
N GLU A 157 15.82 -6.10 15.82
CA GLU A 157 15.02 -4.88 15.93
C GLU A 157 13.53 -5.18 15.74
N GLU A 158 13.18 -5.98 14.72
CA GLU A 158 11.80 -6.41 14.49
C GLU A 158 11.25 -7.19 15.68
N CYS A 159 12.04 -8.11 16.23
CA CYS A 159 11.66 -8.86 17.42
C CYS A 159 11.43 -7.93 18.61
N GLN A 160 12.33 -6.97 18.83
CA GLN A 160 12.21 -6.02 19.94
C GLN A 160 11.04 -5.05 19.76
N LYS A 161 10.68 -4.69 18.53
CA LYS A 161 9.46 -3.92 18.23
C LYS A 161 8.21 -4.74 18.58
N TYR A 162 8.17 -6.03 18.23
CA TYR A 162 7.02 -6.90 18.49
C TYR A 162 6.87 -7.31 19.96
N TYR A 163 7.93 -7.87 20.55
CA TYR A 163 7.92 -8.47 21.89
C TYR A 163 8.48 -7.55 22.99
N GLY A 164 9.13 -6.44 22.64
CA GLY A 164 10.00 -5.69 23.55
C GLY A 164 11.36 -6.37 23.74
N LYS A 165 12.18 -5.83 24.65
CA LYS A 165 13.49 -6.40 25.02
C LYS A 165 13.35 -7.67 25.88
N LYS A 166 12.73 -8.71 25.31
CA LYS A 166 12.45 -10.00 25.97
C LYS A 166 13.49 -11.06 25.55
N PRO A 167 13.73 -12.10 26.37
CA PRO A 167 14.70 -13.15 26.07
C PRO A 167 14.49 -13.87 24.74
N VAL A 168 13.25 -13.97 24.26
CA VAL A 168 12.92 -14.55 22.94
C VAL A 168 13.70 -13.89 21.79
N CYS A 169 14.05 -12.60 21.93
CA CYS A 169 14.78 -11.89 20.89
C CYS A 169 16.28 -12.19 20.85
N ASN A 170 16.83 -12.94 21.82
CA ASN A 170 18.23 -13.35 21.77
C ASN A 170 18.56 -14.27 20.59
N ALA A 171 17.55 -14.93 20.00
CA ALA A 171 17.71 -15.79 18.83
C ALA A 171 18.05 -15.03 17.53
N TYR A 172 17.95 -13.70 17.53
CA TYR A 172 18.12 -12.85 16.34
C TYR A 172 19.32 -11.90 16.47
N LYS A 173 20.21 -12.12 17.44
CA LYS A 173 21.49 -11.42 17.58
C LYS A 173 22.52 -12.00 16.61
#